data_AF-A0A433F5B6-F1
#
_entry.id   AF-A0A433F5B6-F1
#
_cell.length_a   1.000
_cell.length_b   1.000
_cell.length_c   1.000
_cell.angle_alpha   90.00
_cell.angle_beta   90.00
_cell.angle_gamma   90.00
#
_symmetry.space_group_name_H-M   'P 1'
#
loop_
_entity.id
_entity.type
_entity.pdbx_description
1 polymer ?
#
loop_
_entity_poly.entity_id
_entity_poly.type
_entity_poly.pdbx_seq_one_letter_code
_entity_poly.pdbx_strand_id
1 'polypeptide(L)'
;MLFRLVDGTPCFEVFRLLNLELLHFLEAAVNKDDFDRQLFTVGAIGDACWANGNTLDKFQKLFEDLGNADGDTKQQLFLAMQNNQDLEVFFGNPQRGLLDFLNGDCRNSLKELSSHLYSATKDLVPIVAAAGGVNINSHFSEYRSSAINGNVCKACGMEKLAVIRAGIPEQRQWRSDYDHQLCKSKYPIFVVHPYNLIPLCSVCNQYAKKAKDLFKSSDGNSRLAFYPYTEEARGFVNIEISNLSDPEPATKVIWSTQDAIALEKLETWDEVYEIRSRVEAELCSIENIIIDEIDPIDEAHLLSRIQDEARPIAEETFKRKEWVFWHQKLFAALELVELAPFAAKLGFMQEQGADGGDFILSGG
;
A
#
# COMPACT_ATOMS: atom_id res chain seq x y z
N MET A 1 5.07 -5.70 0.39
CA MET A 1 5.34 -4.30 0.75
C MET A 1 6.84 -4.14 0.88
N LEU A 2 7.41 -2.99 0.50
CA LEU A 2 8.84 -2.76 0.68
C LEU A 2 9.20 -2.70 2.16
N PHE A 3 8.48 -1.88 2.92
CA PHE A 3 8.68 -1.67 4.35
C PHE A 3 7.45 -2.13 5.11
N ARG A 4 7.64 -2.79 6.26
CA ARG A 4 6.53 -3.05 7.19
C ARG A 4 6.11 -1.75 7.87
N LEU A 5 4.90 -1.76 8.40
CA LEU A 5 4.39 -0.72 9.26
C LEU A 5 5.10 -0.78 10.61
N VAL A 6 5.26 0.37 11.25
CA VAL A 6 5.88 0.45 12.57
C VAL A 6 4.91 -0.08 13.63
N ASP A 7 5.42 -0.82 14.61
CA ASP A 7 4.65 -1.31 15.75
C ASP A 7 3.94 -0.13 16.44
N GLY A 8 2.66 -0.32 16.78
CA GLY A 8 1.83 0.77 17.31
C GLY A 8 1.32 1.75 16.27
N THR A 9 1.38 1.43 14.97
CA THR A 9 0.66 2.16 13.92
C THR A 9 -0.81 2.36 14.34
N PRO A 10 -1.34 3.60 14.25
CA PRO A 10 -2.69 3.89 14.72
C PRO A 10 -3.73 3.08 13.95
N CYS A 11 -4.76 2.65 14.68
CA CYS A 11 -5.95 2.03 14.12
C CYS A 11 -7.02 3.10 13.91
N PHE A 12 -7.63 3.17 12.73
CA PHE A 12 -8.69 4.15 12.50
C PHE A 12 -9.98 3.73 13.21
N GLU A 13 -10.26 4.39 14.34
CA GLU A 13 -11.33 3.99 15.26
C GLU A 13 -12.72 3.94 14.62
N VAL A 14 -13.02 4.85 13.69
CA VAL A 14 -14.28 4.82 12.93
C VAL A 14 -14.47 3.48 12.21
N PHE A 15 -13.44 2.97 11.54
CA PHE A 15 -13.51 1.70 10.84
C PHE A 15 -13.56 0.51 11.79
N ARG A 16 -12.84 0.56 12.91
CA ARG A 16 -12.97 -0.46 13.97
C ARG A 16 -14.43 -0.57 14.45
N LEU A 17 -15.07 0.55 14.74
CA LEU A 17 -16.45 0.60 15.21
C LEU A 17 -17.46 0.15 14.15
N LEU A 18 -17.32 0.60 12.90
CA LEU A 18 -18.19 0.16 11.81
C LEU A 18 -18.04 -1.32 11.45
N ASN A 19 -16.82 -1.86 11.55
CA ASN A 19 -16.57 -3.28 11.37
C ASN A 19 -17.25 -4.12 12.46
N LEU A 20 -17.20 -3.66 13.72
CA LEU A 20 -17.92 -4.31 14.82
C LEU A 20 -19.44 -4.22 14.66
N GLU A 21 -19.97 -3.09 14.19
CA GLU A 21 -21.41 -2.96 13.92
C GLU A 21 -21.87 -3.91 12.81
N LEU A 22 -21.10 -4.02 11.72
CA LEU A 22 -21.39 -4.97 10.65
C LEU A 22 -21.36 -6.42 11.16
N LEU A 23 -20.38 -6.79 11.98
CA LEU A 23 -20.30 -8.12 12.58
C LEU A 23 -21.50 -8.41 13.48
N HIS A 24 -21.87 -7.45 14.35
CA HIS A 24 -23.04 -7.56 15.22
C HIS A 24 -24.34 -7.72 14.42
N PHE A 25 -24.50 -6.91 13.37
CA PHE A 25 -25.65 -7.00 12.48
C PHE A 25 -25.79 -8.38 11.84
N LEU A 26 -24.68 -8.94 11.33
CA LEU A 26 -24.68 -10.28 10.75
C LEU A 26 -25.01 -11.37 11.77
N GLU A 27 -24.50 -11.26 13.00
CA GLU A 27 -24.83 -12.16 14.11
C GLU A 27 -26.32 -12.11 14.46
N ALA A 28 -26.86 -10.90 14.66
CA ALA A 28 -28.25 -10.69 15.02
C ALA A 28 -29.20 -11.17 13.90
N ALA A 29 -28.79 -11.00 12.64
CA ALA A 29 -29.58 -11.40 11.48
C ALA A 29 -29.81 -12.92 11.39
N VAL A 30 -28.90 -13.75 11.92
CA VAL A 30 -28.97 -15.23 11.84
C VAL A 30 -30.33 -15.77 12.27
N ASN A 31 -30.84 -15.30 13.42
CA ASN A 31 -32.06 -15.85 14.04
C ASN A 31 -33.28 -14.92 13.89
N LYS A 32 -33.21 -13.93 12.99
CA LYS A 32 -34.23 -12.90 12.80
C LYS A 32 -34.93 -13.07 11.46
N ASP A 33 -36.25 -13.01 11.48
CA ASP A 33 -37.10 -13.02 10.29
C ASP A 33 -37.49 -11.60 9.83
N ASP A 34 -37.60 -10.66 10.78
CA ASP A 34 -37.99 -9.28 10.51
C ASP A 34 -36.80 -8.31 10.61
N PHE A 35 -36.82 -7.28 9.76
CA PHE A 35 -35.86 -6.18 9.82
C PHE A 35 -36.31 -5.13 10.83
N ASP A 36 -35.65 -5.08 12.00
CA ASP A 36 -35.98 -4.15 13.06
C ASP A 36 -34.74 -3.60 13.79
N ARG A 37 -34.97 -2.65 14.70
CA ARG A 37 -33.90 -1.95 15.45
C ARG A 37 -33.01 -2.92 16.24
N GLN A 38 -33.47 -4.11 16.61
CA GLN A 38 -32.68 -5.06 17.41
C GLN A 38 -31.56 -5.72 16.60
N LEU A 39 -31.52 -5.52 15.27
CA LEU A 39 -30.39 -5.94 14.42
C LEU A 39 -29.14 -5.06 14.59
N PHE A 40 -29.23 -3.96 15.33
CA PHE A 40 -28.14 -2.99 15.50
C PHE A 40 -27.78 -2.86 16.97
N THR A 41 -26.52 -2.50 17.27
CA THR A 41 -26.09 -2.35 18.66
C THR A 41 -26.87 -1.24 19.37
N VAL A 42 -27.17 -1.39 20.67
CA VAL A 42 -27.70 -0.29 21.48
C VAL A 42 -26.54 0.64 21.83
N GLY A 43 -26.48 1.79 21.19
CA GLY A 43 -25.38 2.75 21.34
C GLY A 43 -25.19 3.61 20.10
N ALA A 44 -24.27 4.58 20.19
CA ALA A 44 -24.14 5.64 19.21
C ALA A 44 -23.90 5.16 17.77
N ILE A 45 -23.20 4.03 17.58
CA ILE A 45 -22.92 3.48 16.25
C ILE A 45 -24.18 2.86 15.63
N GLY A 46 -24.80 1.90 16.31
CA GLY A 46 -26.06 1.30 15.84
C GLY A 46 -27.19 2.32 15.72
N ASP A 47 -27.29 3.29 16.63
CA ASP A 47 -28.24 4.40 16.55
C ASP A 47 -28.02 5.27 15.31
N ALA A 48 -26.76 5.57 14.98
CA ALA A 48 -26.42 6.36 13.79
C ALA A 48 -26.70 5.60 12.49
N CYS A 49 -26.34 4.32 12.42
CA CYS A 49 -26.65 3.46 11.28
C CYS A 49 -28.18 3.34 11.07
N TRP A 50 -28.94 3.20 12.17
CA TRP A 50 -30.40 3.11 12.12
C TRP A 50 -31.07 4.43 11.72
N ALA A 51 -30.61 5.56 12.28
CA ALA A 51 -31.22 6.87 12.05
C ALA A 51 -30.91 7.45 10.65
N ASN A 52 -29.86 6.99 9.99
CA ASN A 52 -29.50 7.45 8.66
C ASN A 52 -30.17 6.60 7.57
N GLY A 53 -31.21 7.14 6.92
CA GLY A 53 -31.99 6.40 5.90
C GLY A 53 -31.15 5.72 4.82
N ASN A 54 -30.17 6.40 4.22
CA ASN A 54 -29.32 5.80 3.19
C ASN A 54 -28.47 4.62 3.72
N THR A 55 -27.97 4.71 4.95
CA THR A 55 -27.22 3.62 5.59
C THR A 55 -28.18 2.47 5.92
N LEU A 56 -29.33 2.78 6.53
CA LEU A 56 -30.37 1.82 6.89
C LEU A 56 -30.85 1.02 5.67
N ASP A 57 -31.12 1.70 4.54
CA ASP A 57 -31.56 1.07 3.30
C ASP A 57 -30.56 0.01 2.80
N LYS A 58 -29.25 0.24 2.97
CA LYS A 58 -28.22 -0.74 2.59
C LYS A 58 -28.18 -1.94 3.51
N PHE A 59 -28.36 -1.75 4.81
CA PHE A 59 -28.49 -2.85 5.75
C PHE A 59 -29.76 -3.65 5.48
N GLN A 60 -30.89 -2.98 5.26
CA GLN A 60 -32.17 -3.60 4.94
C GLN A 60 -32.07 -4.44 3.67
N LYS A 61 -31.47 -3.89 2.61
CA LYS A 61 -31.31 -4.62 1.35
C LYS A 61 -30.48 -5.89 1.53
N LEU A 62 -29.37 -5.84 2.28
CA LEU A 62 -28.59 -7.04 2.59
C LEU A 62 -29.40 -8.05 3.41
N PHE A 63 -30.14 -7.60 4.42
CA PHE A 63 -30.98 -8.47 5.24
C PHE A 63 -32.03 -9.23 4.41
N GLU A 64 -32.74 -8.51 3.53
CA GLU A 64 -33.76 -9.08 2.65
C GLU A 64 -33.14 -10.09 1.67
N ASP A 65 -32.00 -9.77 1.05
CA ASP A 65 -31.34 -10.68 0.12
C ASP A 65 -30.84 -11.95 0.82
N LEU A 66 -30.28 -11.82 2.04
CA LEU A 66 -29.87 -12.97 2.86
C LEU A 66 -31.07 -13.80 3.32
N GLY A 67 -32.22 -13.17 3.59
CA GLY A 67 -33.46 -13.86 3.97
C GLY A 67 -34.12 -14.61 2.81
N ASN A 68 -33.92 -14.14 1.58
CA ASN A 68 -34.39 -14.79 0.35
C ASN A 68 -33.42 -15.85 -0.19
N ALA A 69 -32.21 -15.93 0.36
CA ALA A 69 -31.21 -16.91 -0.05
C ALA A 69 -31.53 -18.31 0.50
N ASP A 70 -31.20 -19.34 -0.28
CA ASP A 70 -31.37 -20.72 0.16
C ASP A 70 -30.37 -21.10 1.27
N GLY A 71 -30.75 -22.09 2.09
CA GLY A 71 -29.87 -22.70 3.08
C GLY A 71 -29.47 -21.77 4.23
N ASP A 72 -28.29 -22.01 4.79
CA ASP A 72 -27.80 -21.36 6.01
C ASP A 72 -26.95 -20.11 5.71
N THR A 73 -27.33 -19.33 4.69
CA THR A 73 -26.51 -18.25 4.13
C THR A 73 -26.18 -17.16 5.15
N LYS A 74 -27.14 -16.81 6.03
CA LYS A 74 -26.94 -15.84 7.13
C LYS A 74 -25.83 -16.30 8.08
N GLN A 75 -25.92 -17.54 8.58
CA GLN A 75 -24.92 -18.12 9.49
C GLN A 75 -23.56 -18.26 8.81
N GLN A 76 -23.50 -18.70 7.55
CA GLN A 76 -22.25 -18.84 6.81
C GLN A 76 -21.54 -17.49 6.65
N LEU A 77 -22.28 -16.41 6.35
CA LEU A 77 -21.70 -15.07 6.25
C LEU A 77 -21.23 -14.53 7.59
N PHE A 78 -22.01 -14.72 8.65
CA PHE A 78 -21.60 -14.36 10.01
C PHE A 78 -20.30 -15.08 10.40
N LEU A 79 -20.25 -16.40 10.24
CA LEU A 79 -19.05 -17.20 10.57
C LEU A 79 -17.86 -16.84 9.68
N ALA A 80 -18.08 -16.57 8.39
CA ALA A 80 -17.03 -16.13 7.48
C ALA A 80 -16.41 -14.80 7.95
N MET A 81 -17.21 -13.85 8.43
CA MET A 81 -16.68 -12.60 8.97
C MET A 81 -16.04 -12.79 10.35
N GLN A 82 -16.71 -13.49 11.27
CA GLN A 82 -16.25 -13.72 12.64
C GLN A 82 -14.90 -14.44 12.69
N ASN A 83 -14.73 -15.51 11.90
CA ASN A 83 -13.53 -16.35 11.94
C ASN A 83 -12.32 -15.73 11.24
N ASN A 84 -12.48 -14.60 10.56
CA ASN A 84 -11.43 -13.97 9.76
C ASN A 84 -11.16 -12.51 10.18
N GLN A 85 -11.47 -12.14 11.43
CA GLN A 85 -11.14 -10.81 12.00
C GLN A 85 -9.63 -10.62 12.25
N ASP A 86 -8.88 -11.70 12.40
CA ASP A 86 -7.42 -11.64 12.49
C ASP A 86 -6.82 -11.71 11.08
N LEU A 87 -6.44 -10.55 10.54
CA LEU A 87 -5.85 -10.48 9.21
C LEU A 87 -4.43 -11.02 9.14
N GLU A 88 -3.69 -11.11 10.24
CA GLU A 88 -2.39 -11.78 10.21
C GLU A 88 -2.58 -13.27 9.92
N VAL A 89 -3.51 -13.90 10.66
CA VAL A 89 -3.90 -15.30 10.41
C VAL A 89 -4.46 -15.48 9.01
N PHE A 90 -5.30 -14.55 8.53
CA PHE A 90 -5.85 -14.62 7.18
C PHE A 90 -4.77 -14.53 6.10
N PHE A 91 -3.81 -13.62 6.22
CA PHE A 91 -2.71 -13.50 5.26
C PHE A 91 -1.77 -14.71 5.32
N GLY A 92 -1.60 -15.33 6.49
CA GLY A 92 -0.85 -16.57 6.67
C GLY A 92 -1.53 -17.79 6.03
N ASN A 93 -2.85 -17.82 5.98
CA ASN A 93 -3.64 -18.90 5.37
C ASN A 93 -4.87 -18.37 4.61
N PRO A 94 -4.68 -17.79 3.41
CA PRO A 94 -5.75 -17.07 2.71
C PRO A 94 -6.85 -17.98 2.18
N GLN A 95 -8.10 -17.65 2.55
CA GLN A 95 -9.29 -18.34 2.07
C GLN A 95 -9.79 -17.70 0.75
N ARG A 96 -9.36 -18.25 -0.38
CA ARG A 96 -9.60 -17.66 -1.73
C ARG A 96 -11.05 -17.75 -2.22
N GLY A 97 -11.82 -18.69 -1.68
CA GLY A 97 -13.25 -18.88 -1.95
C GLY A 97 -14.14 -18.49 -0.76
N LEU A 98 -13.66 -17.59 0.10
CA LEU A 98 -14.29 -17.26 1.40
C LEU A 98 -15.80 -16.95 1.30
N LEU A 99 -16.24 -16.35 0.18
CA LEU A 99 -17.61 -15.90 -0.01
C LEU A 99 -18.29 -16.61 -1.19
N ASP A 100 -17.78 -17.75 -1.67
CA ASP A 100 -18.32 -18.44 -2.85
C ASP A 100 -19.74 -18.99 -2.64
N PHE A 101 -20.16 -19.16 -1.37
CA PHE A 101 -21.53 -19.55 -1.01
C PHE A 101 -22.57 -18.44 -1.27
N LEU A 102 -22.16 -17.18 -1.40
CA LEU A 102 -23.08 -16.07 -1.67
C LEU A 102 -23.53 -16.10 -3.14
N ASN A 103 -24.86 -16.11 -3.35
CA ASN A 103 -25.47 -15.85 -4.64
C ASN A 103 -25.19 -14.40 -5.14
N GLY A 104 -25.57 -14.11 -6.38
CA GLY A 104 -25.30 -12.81 -7.01
C GLY A 104 -25.90 -11.62 -6.24
N ASP A 105 -27.14 -11.77 -5.75
CA ASP A 105 -27.86 -10.70 -5.06
C ASP A 105 -27.21 -10.39 -3.70
N CYS A 106 -26.97 -11.42 -2.87
CA CYS A 106 -26.31 -11.25 -1.58
C CYS A 106 -24.90 -10.67 -1.72
N ARG A 107 -24.14 -11.11 -2.73
CA ARG A 107 -22.80 -10.56 -3.00
C ARG A 107 -22.87 -9.08 -3.37
N ASN A 108 -23.85 -8.69 -4.18
CA ASN A 108 -24.02 -7.31 -4.60
C ASN A 108 -24.47 -6.43 -3.43
N SER A 109 -25.48 -6.82 -2.65
CA SER A 109 -25.93 -6.03 -1.50
C SER A 109 -24.88 -5.94 -0.39
N LEU A 110 -24.12 -7.00 -0.13
CA LEU A 110 -22.97 -6.95 0.80
C LEU A 110 -21.90 -5.98 0.31
N LYS A 111 -21.57 -6.00 -0.99
CA LYS A 111 -20.62 -5.07 -1.60
C LYS A 111 -21.13 -3.62 -1.53
N GLU A 112 -22.42 -3.39 -1.77
CA GLU A 112 -23.02 -2.06 -1.68
C GLU A 112 -23.01 -1.52 -0.26
N LEU A 113 -23.46 -2.32 0.72
CA LEU A 113 -23.43 -1.95 2.14
C LEU A 113 -22.02 -1.62 2.57
N SER A 114 -21.08 -2.56 2.40
CA SER A 114 -19.69 -2.38 2.83
C SER A 114 -19.02 -1.17 2.16
N SER A 115 -19.26 -0.96 0.86
CA SER A 115 -18.78 0.24 0.16
C SER A 115 -19.42 1.52 0.71
N HIS A 116 -20.71 1.51 1.05
CA HIS A 116 -21.41 2.66 1.63
C HIS A 116 -20.88 3.00 3.02
N LEU A 117 -20.62 1.98 3.85
CA LEU A 117 -19.99 2.16 5.16
C LEU A 117 -18.63 2.88 5.03
N TYR A 118 -17.82 2.44 4.06
CA TYR A 118 -16.53 3.08 3.77
C TYR A 118 -16.65 4.48 3.16
N SER A 119 -17.55 4.72 2.22
CA SER A 119 -17.56 5.99 1.46
C SER A 119 -18.41 7.09 2.09
N ALA A 120 -19.38 6.74 2.93
CA ALA A 120 -20.37 7.68 3.45
C ALA A 120 -20.56 7.55 4.96
N THR A 121 -20.91 6.36 5.46
CA THR A 121 -21.28 6.20 6.89
C THR A 121 -20.13 6.60 7.83
N LYS A 122 -18.87 6.35 7.44
CA LYS A 122 -17.68 6.78 8.20
C LYS A 122 -17.61 8.28 8.51
N ASP A 123 -18.25 9.13 7.70
CA ASP A 123 -18.20 10.59 7.83
C ASP A 123 -19.43 11.16 8.54
N LEU A 124 -20.37 10.31 8.98
CA LEU A 124 -21.52 10.76 9.76
C LEU A 124 -21.03 11.36 11.09
N VAL A 125 -21.53 12.56 11.41
CA VAL A 125 -21.22 13.27 12.66
C VAL A 125 -21.34 12.38 13.90
N PRO A 126 -22.43 11.61 14.13
CA PRO A 126 -22.52 10.74 15.29
C PRO A 126 -21.50 9.59 15.29
N ILE A 127 -21.11 9.07 14.12
CA ILE A 127 -20.08 8.02 14.00
C ILE A 127 -18.70 8.59 14.38
N VAL A 128 -18.35 9.75 13.83
CA VAL A 128 -17.09 10.45 14.15
C VAL A 128 -17.04 10.83 15.63
N ALA A 129 -18.15 11.32 16.19
CA ALA A 129 -18.23 11.65 17.61
C ALA A 129 -18.05 10.43 18.51
N ALA A 130 -18.68 9.29 18.17
CA ALA A 130 -18.50 8.03 18.89
C ALA A 130 -17.05 7.50 18.81
N ALA A 131 -16.34 7.81 17.73
CA ALA A 131 -14.91 7.52 17.55
C ALA A 131 -13.98 8.57 18.19
N GLY A 132 -14.46 9.38 19.14
CA GLY A 132 -13.66 10.38 19.84
C GLY A 132 -13.33 11.63 19.01
N GLY A 133 -14.05 11.87 17.92
CA GLY A 133 -13.84 13.02 17.03
C GLY A 133 -12.76 12.81 15.97
N VAL A 134 -12.15 11.61 15.90
CA VAL A 134 -11.11 11.28 14.92
C VAL A 134 -11.75 11.11 13.53
N ASN A 135 -11.26 11.87 12.56
CA ASN A 135 -11.60 11.69 11.15
C ASN A 135 -10.42 11.10 10.35
N ILE A 136 -10.67 10.79 9.08
CA ILE A 136 -9.67 10.15 8.22
C ILE A 136 -8.41 11.01 8.00
N ASN A 137 -8.54 12.34 8.03
CA ASN A 137 -7.39 13.23 7.85
C ASN A 137 -6.52 13.28 9.11
N SER A 138 -7.14 13.34 10.30
CA SER A 138 -6.40 13.26 11.57
C SER A 138 -5.67 11.94 11.73
N HIS A 139 -6.36 10.84 11.41
CA HIS A 139 -5.75 9.51 11.42
C HIS A 139 -4.60 9.41 10.40
N PHE A 140 -4.76 9.95 9.20
CA PHE A 140 -3.70 9.95 8.18
C PHE A 140 -2.45 10.72 8.63
N SER A 141 -2.60 11.87 9.29
CA SER A 141 -1.42 12.61 9.79
C SER A 141 -0.69 11.87 10.90
N GLU A 142 -1.42 11.21 11.80
CA GLU A 142 -0.83 10.39 12.86
C GLU A 142 -0.06 9.21 12.24
N TYR A 143 -0.69 8.51 11.29
CA TYR A 143 -0.06 7.44 10.52
C TYR A 143 1.27 7.90 9.90
N ARG A 144 1.27 9.03 9.18
CA ARG A 144 2.46 9.52 8.47
C ARG A 144 3.45 10.29 9.34
N SER A 145 3.19 10.42 10.64
CA SER A 145 4.08 11.16 11.54
C SER A 145 5.49 10.54 11.47
N SER A 146 6.52 11.37 11.63
CA SER A 146 7.91 10.88 11.53
C SER A 146 8.23 9.84 12.59
N ALA A 147 7.58 9.89 13.75
CA ALA A 147 7.73 8.91 14.83
C ALA A 147 7.15 7.54 14.47
N ILE A 148 6.18 7.48 13.56
CA ILE A 148 5.48 6.25 13.15
C ILE A 148 5.94 5.85 11.75
N ASN A 149 5.11 6.00 10.71
CA ASN A 149 5.42 5.45 9.38
C ASN A 149 6.16 6.44 8.47
N GLY A 150 6.12 7.73 8.78
CA GLY A 150 6.66 8.78 7.90
C GLY A 150 5.83 9.03 6.65
N ASN A 151 6.38 9.85 5.76
CA ASN A 151 5.67 10.36 4.59
C ASN A 151 6.00 9.61 3.30
N VAL A 152 6.75 8.50 3.34
CA VAL A 152 7.12 7.70 2.15
C VAL A 152 6.22 6.48 2.05
N CYS A 153 5.77 6.16 0.83
CA CYS A 153 4.92 5.02 0.55
C CYS A 153 5.60 3.70 0.95
N LYS A 154 4.97 2.95 1.85
CA LYS A 154 5.50 1.67 2.37
C LYS A 154 5.51 0.56 1.33
N ALA A 155 4.72 0.68 0.26
CA ALA A 155 4.68 -0.31 -0.81
C ALA A 155 5.91 -0.24 -1.71
N CYS A 156 6.34 0.95 -2.11
CA CYS A 156 7.40 1.13 -3.11
C CYS A 156 8.64 1.89 -2.64
N GLY A 157 8.56 2.74 -1.60
CA GLY A 157 9.67 3.61 -1.22
C GLY A 157 10.00 4.76 -2.20
N MET A 158 9.26 4.91 -3.30
CA MET A 158 9.57 5.82 -4.41
C MET A 158 8.85 7.18 -4.31
N GLU A 159 7.71 7.24 -3.63
CA GLU A 159 6.84 8.42 -3.61
C GLU A 159 6.34 8.77 -2.22
N LYS A 160 6.12 10.06 -2.01
CA LYS A 160 5.47 10.59 -0.81
C LYS A 160 3.98 10.27 -0.78
N LEU A 161 3.47 10.07 0.43
CA LEU A 161 2.05 9.88 0.70
C LEU A 161 1.28 11.21 0.70
N ALA A 162 1.94 12.32 0.99
CA ALA A 162 1.30 13.62 1.05
C ALA A 162 2.24 14.76 0.67
N VAL A 163 1.64 15.80 0.06
CA VAL A 163 2.26 17.12 -0.09
C VAL A 163 1.69 18.03 0.99
N ILE A 164 2.57 18.49 1.88
CA ILE A 164 2.17 19.31 3.03
C ILE A 164 2.27 20.78 2.67
N ARG A 165 1.14 21.49 2.78
CA ARG A 165 1.02 22.90 2.43
C ARG A 165 1.07 23.75 3.68
N ALA A 166 2.01 24.70 3.74
CA ALA A 166 2.13 25.61 4.87
C ALA A 166 0.87 26.47 5.06
N GLY A 167 0.47 26.73 6.31
CA GLY A 167 -0.71 27.53 6.64
C GLY A 167 -2.07 26.87 6.35
N ILE A 168 -2.09 25.62 5.87
CA ILE A 168 -3.31 24.86 5.63
C ILE A 168 -3.58 23.94 6.83
N PRO A 169 -4.78 23.97 7.42
CA PRO A 169 -5.09 23.10 8.55
C PRO A 169 -5.18 21.64 8.09
N GLU A 170 -4.91 20.73 9.01
CA GLU A 170 -4.69 19.31 8.76
C GLU A 170 -5.79 18.63 7.96
N GLN A 171 -7.05 18.93 8.28
CA GLN A 171 -8.25 18.43 7.61
C GLN A 171 -8.38 18.84 6.14
N ARG A 172 -7.56 19.79 5.68
CA ARG A 172 -7.50 20.24 4.28
C ARG A 172 -6.16 19.90 3.63
N GLN A 173 -5.24 19.21 4.30
CA GLN A 173 -4.00 18.80 3.67
C GLN A 173 -4.26 17.80 2.54
N TRP A 174 -3.42 17.85 1.51
CA TRP A 174 -3.47 16.83 0.46
C TRP A 174 -2.84 15.55 0.98
N ARG A 175 -3.55 14.44 0.79
CA ARG A 175 -3.12 13.12 1.22
C ARG A 175 -3.44 12.09 0.16
N SER A 176 -2.68 11.01 0.18
CA SER A 176 -2.99 9.80 -0.54
C SER A 176 -4.26 9.14 0.00
N ASP A 177 -4.88 8.35 -0.85
CA ASP A 177 -6.02 7.52 -0.48
C ASP A 177 -5.57 6.27 0.28
N TYR A 178 -6.50 5.72 1.06
CA TYR A 178 -6.34 4.41 1.69
C TYR A 178 -6.64 3.33 0.65
N ASP A 179 -5.64 2.50 0.36
CA ASP A 179 -5.81 1.29 -0.42
C ASP A 179 -6.45 0.20 0.43
N HIS A 180 -7.33 -0.58 -0.20
CA HIS A 180 -7.87 -1.81 0.38
C HIS A 180 -6.97 -2.96 -0.05
N GLN A 181 -6.16 -3.48 0.87
CA GLN A 181 -5.25 -4.57 0.55
C GLN A 181 -6.01 -5.76 -0.06
N LEU A 182 -7.07 -6.19 0.63
CA LEU A 182 -8.07 -7.12 0.13
C LEU A 182 -9.15 -6.32 -0.58
N CYS A 183 -9.20 -6.45 -1.91
CA CYS A 183 -10.01 -5.57 -2.74
C CYS A 183 -11.52 -5.76 -2.49
N LYS A 184 -12.24 -4.62 -2.41
CA LYS A 184 -13.67 -4.57 -2.08
C LYS A 184 -14.58 -5.40 -2.97
N SER A 185 -14.18 -5.67 -4.22
CA SER A 185 -14.96 -6.47 -5.16
C SER A 185 -14.93 -7.96 -4.85
N LYS A 186 -13.86 -8.44 -4.19
CA LYS A 186 -13.68 -9.86 -3.88
C LYS A 186 -13.90 -10.17 -2.40
N TYR A 187 -13.51 -9.24 -1.53
CA TYR A 187 -13.59 -9.41 -0.08
C TYR A 187 -14.38 -8.26 0.59
N PRO A 188 -15.68 -8.08 0.26
CA PRO A 188 -16.48 -6.98 0.78
C PRO A 188 -16.59 -6.96 2.32
N ILE A 189 -16.46 -8.10 2.99
CA ILE A 189 -16.47 -8.17 4.46
C ILE A 189 -15.30 -7.41 5.12
N PHE A 190 -14.20 -7.17 4.40
CA PHE A 190 -13.02 -6.48 4.93
C PHE A 190 -12.95 -5.00 4.56
N VAL A 191 -13.98 -4.44 3.91
CA VAL A 191 -13.93 -3.07 3.36
C VAL A 191 -13.77 -2.00 4.44
N VAL A 192 -14.42 -2.20 5.58
CA VAL A 192 -14.26 -1.33 6.76
C VAL A 192 -13.38 -1.97 7.84
N HIS A 193 -12.70 -3.08 7.53
CA HIS A 193 -11.79 -3.69 8.50
C HIS A 193 -10.56 -2.79 8.66
N PRO A 194 -10.24 -2.30 9.88
CA PRO A 194 -9.21 -1.27 10.05
C PRO A 194 -7.83 -1.72 9.58
N TYR A 195 -7.52 -3.00 9.72
CA TYR A 195 -6.24 -3.58 9.28
C TYR A 195 -6.18 -3.94 7.79
N ASN A 196 -7.25 -3.72 7.02
CA ASN A 196 -7.26 -3.91 5.57
C ASN A 196 -6.92 -2.63 4.78
N LEU A 197 -6.76 -1.50 5.50
CA LEU A 197 -6.67 -0.17 4.91
C LEU A 197 -5.34 0.48 5.24
N ILE A 198 -4.55 0.77 4.20
CA ILE A 198 -3.25 1.43 4.34
C ILE A 198 -3.11 2.56 3.32
N PRO A 199 -2.54 3.72 3.69
CA PRO A 199 -2.25 4.75 2.71
C PRO A 199 -1.15 4.32 1.75
N LEU A 200 -1.41 4.43 0.44
CA LEU A 200 -0.45 4.15 -0.63
C LEU A 200 -0.37 5.35 -1.58
N CYS A 201 0.80 5.62 -2.16
CA CYS A 201 0.92 6.67 -3.17
C CYS A 201 -0.01 6.42 -4.36
N SER A 202 -0.33 7.48 -5.11
CA SER A 202 -1.27 7.42 -6.23
C SER A 202 -0.82 6.41 -7.29
N VAL A 203 0.48 6.31 -7.60
CA VAL A 203 0.99 5.33 -8.57
C VAL A 203 0.73 3.89 -8.10
N CYS A 204 1.09 3.55 -6.87
CA CYS A 204 0.87 2.21 -6.32
C CYS A 204 -0.62 1.87 -6.26
N ASN A 205 -1.46 2.79 -5.79
CA ASN A 205 -2.89 2.53 -5.60
C ASN A 205 -3.68 2.54 -6.92
N GLN A 206 -3.62 3.65 -7.65
CA GLN A 206 -4.53 3.93 -8.77
C GLN A 206 -4.06 3.31 -10.10
N TYR A 207 -2.75 3.08 -10.27
CA TYR A 207 -2.19 2.62 -11.54
C TYR A 207 -1.70 1.18 -11.47
N ALA A 208 -0.84 0.85 -10.50
CA ALA A 208 -0.25 -0.47 -10.39
C ALA A 208 -1.22 -1.51 -9.79
N LYS A 209 -1.64 -1.32 -8.53
CA LYS A 209 -2.48 -2.32 -7.83
C LYS A 209 -3.90 -2.36 -8.37
N LYS A 210 -4.59 -1.22 -8.47
CA LYS A 210 -6.01 -1.15 -8.85
C LYS A 210 -6.85 -2.16 -8.03
N ALA A 211 -7.53 -3.07 -8.72
CA ALA A 211 -8.32 -4.15 -8.12
C ALA A 211 -7.63 -5.53 -8.19
N LYS A 212 -6.32 -5.59 -8.45
CA LYS A 212 -5.54 -6.84 -8.39
C LYS A 212 -5.72 -7.49 -7.02
N ASP A 213 -5.83 -8.81 -7.02
CA ASP A 213 -6.05 -9.63 -5.83
C ASP A 213 -4.71 -10.16 -5.33
N LEU A 214 -4.49 -10.00 -4.03
CA LEU A 214 -3.25 -10.41 -3.38
C LEU A 214 -3.10 -11.94 -3.30
N PHE A 215 -4.19 -12.69 -3.39
CA PHE A 215 -4.15 -14.14 -3.20
C PHE A 215 -4.52 -14.94 -4.45
N LYS A 216 -4.86 -14.26 -5.56
CA LYS A 216 -5.18 -14.91 -6.83
C LYS A 216 -4.68 -14.08 -8.02
N SER A 217 -3.87 -14.69 -8.89
CA SER A 217 -3.37 -14.08 -10.12
C SER A 217 -4.48 -13.75 -11.12
N SER A 218 -4.15 -12.93 -12.13
CA SER A 218 -4.97 -12.76 -13.33
C SER A 218 -5.28 -14.08 -14.02
N ASP A 219 -4.33 -15.02 -13.99
CA ASP A 219 -4.40 -16.32 -14.64
C ASP A 219 -5.10 -17.37 -13.75
N GLY A 220 -5.55 -16.97 -12.56
CA GLY A 220 -6.30 -17.80 -11.62
C GLY A 220 -5.47 -18.61 -10.63
N ASN A 221 -4.14 -18.51 -10.69
CA ASN A 221 -3.22 -19.20 -9.78
C ASN A 221 -3.28 -18.62 -8.36
N SER A 222 -3.12 -19.48 -7.37
CA SER A 222 -2.98 -19.08 -5.97
C SER A 222 -1.67 -18.33 -5.75
N ARG A 223 -1.70 -17.33 -4.87
CA ARG A 223 -0.53 -16.54 -4.46
C ARG A 223 -0.51 -16.31 -2.96
N LEU A 224 0.66 -15.98 -2.42
CA LEU A 224 0.85 -15.46 -1.06
C LEU A 224 1.27 -14.00 -1.13
N ALA A 225 0.91 -13.22 -0.11
CA ALA A 225 1.28 -11.81 -0.03
C ALA A 225 1.85 -11.46 1.35
N PHE A 226 2.69 -10.44 1.39
CA PHE A 226 3.17 -9.87 2.64
C PHE A 226 2.02 -9.23 3.43
N TYR A 227 1.92 -9.56 4.71
CA TYR A 227 1.09 -8.81 5.66
C TYR A 227 1.86 -7.59 6.17
N PRO A 228 1.46 -6.34 5.85
CA PRO A 228 2.29 -5.16 6.06
C PRO A 228 2.60 -4.84 7.52
N TYR A 229 1.83 -5.36 8.47
CA TYR A 229 2.05 -5.07 9.89
C TYR A 229 3.20 -5.91 10.46
N THR A 230 3.50 -7.09 9.90
CA THR A 230 4.55 -7.97 10.45
C THR A 230 5.63 -8.36 9.45
N GLU A 231 5.40 -8.15 8.15
CA GLU A 231 6.29 -8.62 7.09
C GLU A 231 6.71 -7.51 6.10
N GLU A 232 7.91 -7.64 5.53
CA GLU A 232 8.46 -6.70 4.56
C GLU A 232 9.41 -7.36 3.55
N ALA A 233 9.58 -6.71 2.38
CA ALA A 233 10.50 -7.15 1.34
C ALA A 233 11.93 -6.62 1.53
N ARG A 234 12.14 -5.54 2.29
CA ARG A 234 13.40 -4.78 2.42
C ARG A 234 14.67 -5.65 2.49
N GLY A 235 14.66 -6.70 3.31
CA GLY A 235 15.82 -7.58 3.51
C GLY A 235 16.17 -8.49 2.34
N PHE A 236 15.28 -8.64 1.36
CA PHE A 236 15.41 -9.57 0.25
C PHE A 236 15.67 -8.89 -1.08
N VAL A 237 15.90 -7.57 -1.12
CA VAL A 237 16.06 -6.81 -2.35
C VAL A 237 17.52 -6.44 -2.56
N ASN A 238 18.06 -6.76 -3.72
CA ASN A 238 19.37 -6.30 -4.19
C ASN A 238 19.26 -5.76 -5.64
N ILE A 239 20.27 -5.00 -6.05
CA ILE A 239 20.46 -4.56 -7.43
C ILE A 239 21.70 -5.27 -7.99
N GLU A 240 21.60 -5.74 -9.21
CA GLU A 240 22.72 -6.26 -10.00
C GLU A 240 22.95 -5.32 -11.18
N ILE A 241 24.22 -5.03 -11.47
CA ILE A 241 24.63 -4.25 -12.64
C ILE A 241 25.33 -5.20 -13.61
N SER A 242 24.89 -5.19 -14.85
CA SER A 242 25.42 -6.01 -15.94
C SER A 242 25.80 -5.13 -17.13
N ASN A 243 26.56 -5.68 -18.07
CA ASN A 243 26.99 -5.01 -19.30
C ASN A 243 27.71 -3.67 -19.05
N LEU A 244 28.78 -3.69 -18.24
CA LEU A 244 29.54 -2.48 -17.87
C LEU A 244 30.19 -1.73 -19.06
N SER A 245 30.07 -2.21 -20.30
CA SER A 245 30.76 -1.65 -21.46
C SER A 245 29.92 -1.62 -22.74
N ASP A 246 29.25 -2.71 -23.12
CA ASP A 246 28.36 -2.76 -24.31
C ASP A 246 27.37 -3.96 -24.26
N PRO A 247 26.04 -3.77 -24.49
CA PRO A 247 25.32 -2.49 -24.51
C PRO A 247 25.39 -1.80 -23.14
N GLU A 248 24.95 -0.55 -23.04
CA GLU A 248 25.08 0.28 -21.81
C GLU A 248 24.76 -0.48 -20.51
N PRO A 249 25.38 -0.09 -19.37
CA PRO A 249 25.14 -0.73 -18.08
C PRO A 249 23.66 -0.89 -17.77
N ALA A 250 23.25 -2.11 -17.50
CA ALA A 250 21.85 -2.45 -17.21
C ALA A 250 21.69 -2.86 -15.75
N THR A 251 20.74 -2.24 -15.07
CA THR A 251 20.36 -2.61 -13.70
C THR A 251 19.24 -3.63 -13.69
N LYS A 252 19.34 -4.63 -12.82
CA LYS A 252 18.26 -5.57 -12.52
C LYS A 252 17.99 -5.63 -11.03
N VAL A 253 16.72 -5.72 -10.67
CA VAL A 253 16.28 -5.95 -9.29
C VAL A 253 16.16 -7.45 -9.05
N ILE A 254 16.96 -7.95 -8.11
CA ILE A 254 17.03 -9.38 -7.78
C ILE A 254 16.56 -9.65 -6.35
N TRP A 255 15.99 -10.84 -6.14
CA TRP A 255 15.58 -11.32 -4.82
C TRP A 255 16.70 -12.14 -4.17
N SER A 256 17.19 -11.70 -3.01
CA SER A 256 18.29 -12.32 -2.27
C SER A 256 17.80 -13.37 -1.25
N THR A 257 16.93 -14.28 -1.69
CA THR A 257 16.43 -15.38 -0.85
C THR A 257 16.17 -16.64 -1.68
N GLN A 258 16.28 -17.80 -1.03
CA GLN A 258 15.92 -19.11 -1.59
C GLN A 258 14.66 -19.68 -0.91
N ASP A 259 14.11 -18.99 0.09
CA ASP A 259 12.88 -19.40 0.75
C ASP A 259 11.70 -19.27 -0.22
N ALA A 260 11.03 -20.38 -0.51
CA ALA A 260 9.98 -20.44 -1.51
C ALA A 260 8.78 -19.55 -1.16
N ILE A 261 8.44 -19.44 0.14
CA ILE A 261 7.32 -18.61 0.61
C ILE A 261 7.66 -17.14 0.45
N ALA A 262 8.86 -16.71 0.85
CA ALA A 262 9.33 -15.35 0.67
C ALA A 262 9.39 -14.97 -0.81
N LEU A 263 9.89 -15.87 -1.68
CA LEU A 263 9.91 -15.66 -3.13
C LEU A 263 8.50 -15.45 -3.69
N GLU A 264 7.54 -16.29 -3.31
CA GLU A 264 6.15 -16.14 -3.78
C GLU A 264 5.54 -14.79 -3.34
N LYS A 265 5.82 -14.35 -2.10
CA LYS A 265 5.39 -13.04 -1.60
C LYS A 265 6.07 -11.86 -2.31
N LEU A 266 7.35 -12.01 -2.67
CA LEU A 266 8.12 -11.03 -3.44
C LEU A 266 7.61 -10.89 -4.86
N GLU A 267 7.37 -12.01 -5.56
CA GLU A 267 6.79 -11.99 -6.91
C GLU A 267 5.38 -11.40 -6.90
N THR A 268 4.57 -11.73 -5.89
CA THR A 268 3.24 -11.10 -5.74
C THR A 268 3.34 -9.60 -5.49
N TRP A 269 4.30 -9.16 -4.66
CA TRP A 269 4.55 -7.73 -4.44
C TRP A 269 4.99 -7.02 -5.72
N ASP A 270 5.87 -7.64 -6.50
CA ASP A 270 6.33 -7.13 -7.79
C ASP A 270 5.21 -7.03 -8.80
N GLU A 271 4.44 -8.09 -9.04
CA GLU A 271 3.36 -8.08 -10.02
C GLU A 271 2.22 -7.12 -9.66
N VAL A 272 1.93 -6.97 -8.36
CA VAL A 272 0.87 -6.08 -7.88
C VAL A 272 1.27 -4.62 -8.02
N TYR A 273 2.50 -4.26 -7.63
CA TYR A 273 2.96 -2.87 -7.57
C TYR A 273 3.95 -2.46 -8.68
N GLU A 274 4.26 -3.38 -9.57
CA GLU A 274 5.15 -3.25 -10.74
C GLU A 274 6.53 -2.73 -10.34
N ILE A 275 7.13 -3.36 -9.32
CA ILE A 275 8.31 -2.81 -8.64
C ILE A 275 9.54 -2.89 -9.51
N ARG A 276 9.88 -4.08 -10.03
CA ARG A 276 11.09 -4.28 -10.85
C ARG A 276 11.07 -3.35 -12.05
N SER A 277 9.99 -3.37 -12.83
CA SER A 277 9.90 -2.55 -14.05
C SER A 277 10.04 -1.06 -13.76
N ARG A 278 9.47 -0.55 -12.66
CA ARG A 278 9.61 0.86 -12.26
C ARG A 278 11.01 1.21 -11.80
N VAL A 279 11.63 0.36 -10.98
CA VAL A 279 12.99 0.59 -10.48
C VAL A 279 13.98 0.49 -11.62
N GLU A 280 13.95 -0.59 -12.40
CA GLU A 280 14.90 -0.82 -13.50
C GLU A 280 14.79 0.25 -14.59
N ALA A 281 13.58 0.78 -14.84
CA ALA A 281 13.40 1.90 -15.75
C ALA A 281 13.98 3.22 -15.20
N GLU A 282 13.82 3.50 -13.90
CA GLU A 282 14.42 4.69 -13.29
C GLU A 282 15.95 4.60 -13.25
N LEU A 283 16.47 3.43 -12.88
CA LEU A 283 17.90 3.20 -12.70
C LEU A 283 18.66 2.90 -14.00
N CYS A 284 18.00 2.94 -15.16
CA CYS A 284 18.68 2.71 -16.44
C CYS A 284 19.69 3.80 -16.78
N SER A 285 19.53 5.02 -16.23
CA SER A 285 20.44 6.15 -16.46
C SER A 285 21.42 6.32 -15.29
N ILE A 286 22.24 5.29 -15.04
CA ILE A 286 23.15 5.25 -13.88
C ILE A 286 24.05 6.49 -13.83
N GLU A 287 24.58 6.95 -14.96
CA GLU A 287 25.49 8.11 -14.97
C GLU A 287 24.80 9.40 -14.52
N ASN A 288 23.53 9.62 -14.91
CA ASN A 288 22.76 10.78 -14.45
C ASN A 288 22.53 10.72 -12.95
N ILE A 289 22.24 9.53 -12.39
CA ILE A 289 22.06 9.35 -10.96
C ILE A 289 23.37 9.63 -10.20
N ILE A 290 24.52 9.20 -10.74
CA ILE A 290 25.82 9.52 -10.17
C ILE A 290 26.04 11.04 -10.19
N ILE A 291 25.74 11.72 -11.29
CA ILE A 291 25.86 13.19 -11.37
C ILE A 291 24.96 13.86 -10.33
N ASP A 292 23.68 13.47 -10.25
CA ASP A 292 22.69 14.14 -9.41
C ASP A 292 22.89 13.89 -7.90
N GLU A 293 23.30 12.68 -7.49
CA GLU A 293 23.47 12.35 -6.07
C GLU A 293 24.91 12.56 -5.57
N ILE A 294 25.92 12.39 -6.42
CA ILE A 294 27.34 12.50 -6.03
C ILE A 294 27.98 13.79 -6.51
N ASP A 295 27.74 14.19 -7.76
CA ASP A 295 28.44 15.26 -8.48
C ASP A 295 29.98 15.11 -8.41
N PRO A 296 30.54 14.07 -9.07
CA PRO A 296 31.96 13.75 -8.94
C PRO A 296 32.84 14.79 -9.64
N ILE A 297 33.96 15.11 -8.99
CA ILE A 297 34.92 16.13 -9.45
C ILE A 297 36.06 15.48 -10.24
N ASP A 298 36.43 14.27 -9.81
CA ASP A 298 37.40 13.40 -10.47
C ASP A 298 37.09 11.94 -10.10
N GLU A 299 37.85 11.00 -10.66
CA GLU A 299 37.68 9.56 -10.42
C GLU A 299 37.88 9.19 -8.94
N ALA A 300 38.82 9.82 -8.24
CA ALA A 300 39.06 9.53 -6.82
C ALA A 300 37.88 9.97 -5.94
N HIS A 301 37.28 11.14 -6.24
CA HIS A 301 36.07 11.62 -5.59
C HIS A 301 34.89 10.68 -5.87
N LEU A 302 34.72 10.22 -7.11
CA LEU A 302 33.70 9.24 -7.48
C LEU A 302 33.81 7.96 -6.65
N LEU A 303 35.00 7.36 -6.60
CA LEU A 303 35.25 6.13 -5.83
C LEU A 303 34.91 6.32 -4.34
N SER A 304 35.39 7.40 -3.73
CA SER A 304 35.13 7.70 -2.32
C SER A 304 33.64 7.89 -2.03
N ARG A 305 32.91 8.58 -2.93
CA ARG A 305 31.51 8.88 -2.70
C ARG A 305 30.60 7.68 -2.94
N ILE A 306 30.92 6.81 -3.90
CA ILE A 306 30.19 5.53 -4.06
C ILE A 306 30.26 4.72 -2.76
N GLN A 307 31.43 4.64 -2.13
CA GLN A 307 31.58 3.96 -0.83
C GLN A 307 30.73 4.63 0.26
N ASP A 308 30.67 5.96 0.29
CA ASP A 308 29.86 6.70 1.27
C ASP A 308 28.35 6.47 1.10
N GLU A 309 27.85 6.50 -0.14
CA GLU A 309 26.43 6.33 -0.50
C GLU A 309 25.98 4.85 -0.44
N ALA A 310 26.91 3.91 -0.60
CA ALA A 310 26.65 2.47 -0.43
C ALA A 310 26.35 2.07 1.02
N ARG A 311 26.74 2.90 2.01
CA ARG A 311 26.59 2.56 3.43
C ARG A 311 25.14 2.34 3.83
N PRO A 312 24.89 1.48 4.84
CA PRO A 312 23.56 1.31 5.41
C PRO A 312 22.96 2.64 5.87
N ILE A 313 21.73 2.90 5.42
CA ILE A 313 20.99 4.11 5.75
C ILE A 313 20.13 3.87 7.00
N ALA A 314 20.08 4.87 7.88
CA ALA A 314 19.23 4.85 9.06
C ALA A 314 17.75 4.67 8.67
N GLU A 315 17.02 3.84 9.41
CA GLU A 315 15.63 3.51 9.12
C GLU A 315 14.72 4.76 9.03
N GLU A 316 15.01 5.75 9.86
CA GLU A 316 14.31 7.03 9.88
C GLU A 316 14.42 7.80 8.56
N THR A 317 15.47 7.59 7.77
CA THR A 317 15.63 8.25 6.47
C THR A 317 14.69 7.64 5.42
N PHE A 318 14.45 6.32 5.46
CA PHE A 318 13.46 5.67 4.58
C PHE A 318 12.04 6.20 4.80
N LYS A 319 11.74 6.73 5.98
CA LYS A 319 10.46 7.36 6.32
C LYS A 319 10.29 8.75 5.71
N ARG A 320 11.37 9.40 5.25
CA ARG A 320 11.37 10.83 4.88
C ARG A 320 11.81 11.14 3.45
N LYS A 321 12.80 10.41 2.90
CA LYS A 321 13.36 10.66 1.56
C LYS A 321 12.88 9.57 0.60
N GLU A 322 12.26 10.01 -0.50
CA GLU A 322 11.90 9.15 -1.64
C GLU A 322 13.16 8.57 -2.27
N TRP A 323 13.05 7.38 -2.89
CA TRP A 323 14.11 6.72 -3.65
C TRP A 323 15.38 6.34 -2.88
N VAL A 324 15.56 6.82 -1.64
CA VAL A 324 16.78 6.66 -0.87
C VAL A 324 17.16 5.19 -0.62
N PHE A 325 16.17 4.29 -0.51
CA PHE A 325 16.42 2.85 -0.45
C PHE A 325 16.97 2.30 -1.76
N TRP A 326 16.39 2.67 -2.89
CA TRP A 326 16.79 2.18 -4.20
C TRP A 326 18.14 2.73 -4.62
N HIS A 327 18.41 4.02 -4.37
CA HIS A 327 19.73 4.61 -4.62
C HIS A 327 20.80 3.97 -3.75
N GLN A 328 20.55 3.72 -2.47
CA GLN A 328 21.50 2.97 -1.61
C GLN A 328 21.80 1.58 -2.17
N LYS A 329 20.79 0.87 -2.68
CA LYS A 329 20.97 -0.44 -3.31
C LYS A 329 21.76 -0.35 -4.62
N LEU A 330 21.57 0.71 -5.40
CA LEU A 330 22.34 0.97 -6.61
C LEU A 330 23.81 1.23 -6.27
N PHE A 331 24.09 2.14 -5.31
CA PHE A 331 25.46 2.47 -4.92
C PHE A 331 26.18 1.28 -4.28
N ALA A 332 25.47 0.46 -3.50
CA ALA A 332 26.01 -0.81 -3.00
C ALA A 332 26.36 -1.79 -4.13
N ALA A 333 25.61 -1.79 -5.25
CA ALA A 333 25.95 -2.59 -6.42
C ALA A 333 27.14 -1.98 -7.21
N LEU A 334 27.20 -0.65 -7.31
CA LEU A 334 28.30 0.08 -7.95
C LEU A 334 29.64 -0.16 -7.25
N GLU A 335 29.65 -0.29 -5.92
CA GLU A 335 30.86 -0.61 -5.14
C GLU A 335 31.48 -1.97 -5.53
N LEU A 336 30.69 -2.87 -6.14
CA LEU A 336 31.11 -4.23 -6.47
C LEU A 336 31.56 -4.41 -7.92
N VAL A 337 31.49 -3.37 -8.76
CA VAL A 337 31.84 -3.43 -10.18
C VAL A 337 33.03 -2.54 -10.53
N GLU A 338 33.63 -2.77 -11.69
CA GLU A 338 34.69 -1.88 -12.20
C GLU A 338 34.09 -0.52 -12.59
N LEU A 339 34.62 0.56 -12.00
CA LEU A 339 34.08 1.90 -12.16
C LEU A 339 34.70 2.72 -13.31
N ALA A 340 35.80 2.22 -13.89
CA ALA A 340 36.49 2.87 -15.00
C ALA A 340 35.57 3.21 -16.20
N PRO A 341 34.62 2.35 -16.62
CA PRO A 341 33.69 2.68 -17.70
C PRO A 341 32.79 3.88 -17.39
N PHE A 342 32.30 3.98 -16.15
CA PHE A 342 31.47 5.10 -15.71
C PHE A 342 32.30 6.39 -15.63
N ALA A 343 33.51 6.33 -15.07
CA ALA A 343 34.40 7.49 -15.01
C ALA A 343 34.75 8.03 -16.41
N ALA A 344 35.02 7.15 -17.37
CA ALA A 344 35.30 7.54 -18.76
C ALA A 344 34.10 8.22 -19.44
N LYS A 345 32.89 7.66 -19.28
CA LYS A 345 31.65 8.22 -19.84
C LYS A 345 31.32 9.58 -19.22
N LEU A 346 31.50 9.73 -17.91
CA LEU A 346 31.30 11.00 -17.20
C LEU A 346 32.28 12.08 -17.68
N GLY A 347 33.56 11.74 -17.87
CA GLY A 347 34.54 12.68 -18.43
C GLY A 347 34.13 13.19 -19.81
N PHE A 348 33.67 12.29 -20.68
CA PHE A 348 33.17 12.66 -22.02
C PHE A 348 31.93 13.58 -21.96
N MET A 349 30.99 13.32 -21.05
CA MET A 349 29.81 14.16 -20.87
C MET A 349 30.17 15.58 -20.39
N GLN A 350 31.16 15.71 -19.51
CA GLN A 350 31.66 17.00 -19.02
C GLN A 350 32.35 17.80 -20.14
N GLU A 351 33.18 17.14 -20.96
CA GLU A 351 33.83 17.76 -22.13
C GLU A 351 32.80 18.29 -23.14
N GLN A 352 31.80 17.49 -23.50
CA GLN A 352 30.74 17.93 -24.42
C GLN A 352 29.89 19.08 -23.86
N GLY A 353 29.60 19.05 -22.55
CA GLY A 353 28.86 20.13 -21.88
C GLY A 353 29.63 21.45 -21.87
N ALA A 354 30.95 21.40 -21.67
CA ALA A 354 31.83 22.57 -21.73
C ALA A 354 31.89 23.16 -23.16
N ASP A 355 32.10 22.31 -24.17
CA ASP A 355 32.16 22.74 -25.57
C ASP A 355 30.83 23.36 -26.05
N GLY A 356 29.70 22.81 -25.63
CA GLY A 356 28.37 23.34 -25.93
C GLY A 356 28.07 24.66 -25.21
N GLY A 357 28.50 24.79 -23.95
CA GLY A 357 28.39 26.04 -23.17
C GLY A 357 29.23 27.16 -23.78
N ASP A 358 30.46 26.86 -24.17
CA ASP A 358 31.36 27.81 -24.83
C ASP A 358 30.84 28.22 -26.21
N PHE A 359 30.21 27.32 -26.98
CA PHE A 359 29.54 27.66 -28.24
C PHE A 359 28.37 28.64 -28.06
N ILE A 360 27.58 28.49 -26.99
CA ILE A 360 26.47 29.39 -26.67
C ILE A 360 26.98 30.76 -26.20
N LEU A 361 28.03 30.78 -25.36
CA LEU A 361 28.62 32.00 -24.82
C LEU A 361 29.46 32.77 -25.84
N SER A 362 30.07 32.09 -26.81
CA SER A 362 30.81 32.72 -27.92
C SER A 362 29.91 33.21 -29.05
N GLY A 363 28.59 32.98 -28.97
CA GLY A 363 27.62 33.45 -29.96
C GLY A 363 27.86 32.82 -31.32
N GLY A 364 27.53 31.53 -31.46
CA GLY A 364 27.60 30.81 -32.73
C GLY A 364 26.97 31.52 -33.94
#